data_AF-A0A1Y4GIM8-F1
#
_entry.id   AF-A0A1Y4GIM8-F1
#
_cell.length_a   1.000
_cell.length_b   1.000
_cell.length_c   1.000
_cell.angle_alpha   90.00
_cell.angle_beta   90.00
_cell.angle_gamma   90.00
#
_symmetry.space_group_name_H-M   'P 1'
#
loop_
_entity.id
_entity.type
_entity.pdbx_description
1 polymer ?
#
loop_
_entity_poly.entity_id
_entity_poly.type
_entity_poly.pdbx_seq_one_letter_code
_entity_poly.pdbx_strand_id
1 'polypeptide(L)'
;MKFTWDGGEAVAELDGGAAAESLLAMLPLTLDFEDFNGTERIAYTPEKPDTSGAPESYTPKAGDITIYAPWGNIAVFYRPFRESRGLVPLGRFVEGADKISTLGKGVRIEAME
;
A
#
# COMPACT_ATOMS: atom_id res chain seq x y z
N MET A 1 -6.43 2.30 -8.42
CA MET A 1 -5.32 1.36 -8.72
C MET A 1 -5.83 -0.06 -8.58
N LYS A 2 -5.34 -0.97 -9.42
CA LYS A 2 -5.68 -2.40 -9.38
C LYS A 2 -4.46 -3.23 -8.97
N PHE A 3 -4.66 -4.15 -8.04
CA PHE A 3 -3.69 -5.16 -7.61
C PHE A 3 -4.13 -6.52 -8.17
N THR A 4 -3.23 -7.25 -8.80
CA THR A 4 -3.50 -8.59 -9.34
C THR A 4 -2.38 -9.56 -8.96
N TRP A 5 -2.74 -10.76 -8.47
CA TRP A 5 -1.81 -11.82 -8.08
C TRP A 5 -2.51 -13.19 -8.16
N ASP A 6 -1.76 -14.28 -7.92
CA ASP A 6 -2.31 -15.66 -7.99
C ASP A 6 -3.51 -15.90 -7.05
N GLY A 7 -3.59 -15.16 -5.94
CA GLY A 7 -4.69 -15.25 -4.96
C GLY A 7 -5.90 -14.39 -5.31
N GLY A 8 -5.83 -13.57 -6.36
CA GLY A 8 -6.97 -12.79 -6.87
C GLY A 8 -6.61 -11.36 -7.27
N GLU A 9 -7.62 -10.50 -7.19
CA GLU A 9 -7.49 -9.09 -7.47
C GLU A 9 -8.19 -8.24 -6.41
N ALA A 10 -7.74 -7.01 -6.28
CA ALA A 10 -8.29 -6.01 -5.39
C ALA A 10 -8.13 -4.61 -6.00
N VAL A 11 -9.09 -3.73 -5.71
CA VAL A 11 -9.12 -2.35 -6.24
C VAL A 11 -8.97 -1.39 -5.08
N ALA A 12 -8.14 -0.38 -5.28
CA ALA A 12 -7.87 0.66 -4.30
C ALA A 12 -8.08 2.07 -4.86
N GLU A 13 -8.60 2.94 -4.02
CA GLU A 13 -8.67 4.39 -4.24
C GLU A 13 -7.54 5.07 -3.47
N LEU A 14 -6.97 6.13 -4.06
CA LEU A 14 -5.88 6.91 -3.47
C LEU A 14 -6.43 8.22 -2.87
N ASP A 15 -5.89 8.63 -1.73
CA ASP A 15 -6.31 9.86 -1.03
C ASP A 15 -5.78 11.15 -1.69
N GLY A 16 -4.95 11.02 -2.74
CA GLY A 16 -4.28 12.11 -3.44
C GLY A 16 -2.98 12.58 -2.76
N GLY A 17 -2.41 13.68 -3.25
CA GLY A 17 -1.18 14.27 -2.72
C GLY A 17 0.12 13.60 -3.20
N ALA A 18 1.25 14.09 -2.71
CA ALA A 18 2.59 13.75 -3.23
C ALA A 18 2.89 12.25 -3.20
N ALA A 19 2.46 11.53 -2.15
CA ALA A 19 2.69 10.09 -2.04
C ALA A 19 1.91 9.29 -3.10
N ALA A 20 0.65 9.68 -3.35
CA ALA A 20 -0.19 9.09 -4.38
C ALA A 20 0.38 9.37 -5.79
N GLU A 21 0.75 10.63 -6.06
CA GLU A 21 1.35 11.05 -7.33
C GLU A 21 2.67 10.32 -7.59
N SER A 22 3.52 10.21 -6.57
CA SER A 22 4.79 9.52 -6.65
C SER A 22 4.61 8.03 -6.94
N LEU A 23 3.67 7.35 -6.28
CA LEU A 23 3.38 5.94 -6.58
C LEU A 23 2.82 5.78 -8.00
N LEU A 24 1.86 6.63 -8.41
CA LEU A 24 1.27 6.57 -9.75
C LEU A 24 2.32 6.74 -10.86
N ALA A 25 3.31 7.60 -10.66
CA ALA A 25 4.41 7.80 -11.60
C ALA A 25 5.33 6.57 -11.78
N MET A 26 5.32 5.63 -10.82
CA MET A 26 6.08 4.38 -10.92
C MET A 26 5.30 3.24 -11.58
N LEU A 27 3.99 3.40 -11.81
CA LEU A 27 3.17 2.33 -12.36
C LEU A 27 3.41 2.13 -13.86
N PRO A 28 3.31 0.89 -14.37
CA PRO A 28 2.97 -0.33 -13.65
C PRO A 28 4.15 -0.91 -12.85
N LEU A 29 3.86 -1.53 -11.70
CA LEU A 29 4.84 -2.22 -10.85
C LEU A 29 4.52 -3.70 -10.73
N THR A 30 5.56 -4.51 -10.55
CA THR A 30 5.44 -5.89 -10.05
C THR A 30 6.27 -6.01 -8.79
N LEU A 31 5.61 -6.25 -7.65
CA LEU A 31 6.24 -6.26 -6.33
C LEU A 31 6.02 -7.60 -5.63
N ASP A 32 7.01 -8.00 -4.83
CA ASP A 32 6.90 -9.15 -3.94
C ASP A 32 6.49 -8.67 -2.54
N PHE A 33 5.32 -9.09 -2.09
CA PHE A 33 4.81 -8.82 -0.76
C PHE A 33 5.13 -9.93 0.22
N GLU A 34 5.52 -9.55 1.44
CA GLU A 34 5.71 -10.46 2.57
C GLU A 34 4.80 -10.08 3.74
N ASP A 35 4.48 -11.07 4.58
CA ASP A 35 3.72 -10.81 5.81
C ASP A 35 4.62 -10.16 6.85
N PHE A 36 4.16 -9.06 7.42
CA PHE A 36 4.84 -8.37 8.50
C PHE A 36 3.95 -8.33 9.74
N ASN A 37 4.47 -8.92 10.82
CA ASN A 37 3.83 -9.00 12.14
C ASN A 37 2.40 -9.58 12.15
N GLY A 38 1.99 -10.35 11.14
CA GLY A 38 0.64 -10.86 11.07
C GLY A 38 -0.42 -9.75 11.02
N THR A 39 -0.09 -8.57 10.50
CA THR A 39 -0.99 -7.39 10.51
C THR A 39 -1.05 -6.71 9.15
N GLU A 40 0.08 -6.66 8.47
CA GLU A 40 0.23 -5.96 7.20
C GLU A 40 1.04 -6.80 6.21
N ARG A 41 0.86 -6.51 4.92
CA ARG A 41 1.69 -7.01 3.83
C ARG A 41 2.55 -5.86 3.34
N ILE A 42 3.87 -6.06 3.32
CA ILE A 42 4.81 -5.01 2.90
C ILE A 42 5.53 -5.37 1.60
N ALA A 43 5.82 -4.38 0.78
CA ALA A 43 6.68 -4.51 -0.38
C ALA A 43 7.46 -3.22 -0.65
N TYR A 44 8.72 -3.35 -1.05
CA TYR A 44 9.57 -2.21 -1.37
C TYR A 44 9.30 -1.72 -2.79
N THR A 45 9.12 -0.40 -2.95
CA THR A 45 9.06 0.24 -4.26
C THR A 45 10.47 0.37 -4.86
N PRO A 46 10.60 0.51 -6.19
CA PRO A 46 11.91 0.67 -6.83
C PRO A 46 12.63 1.95 -6.38
N GLU A 47 11.88 2.98 -6.03
CA GLU A 47 12.37 4.24 -5.48
C GLU A 47 11.51 4.66 -4.29
N LYS A 48 12.07 5.42 -3.34
CA LYS A 48 11.31 5.91 -2.18
C LYS A 48 10.26 6.93 -2.64
N PRO A 49 8.97 6.76 -2.32
CA PRO A 49 7.95 7.73 -2.69
C PRO A 49 8.16 9.07 -1.99
N ASP A 50 7.84 10.16 -2.68
CA ASP A 50 7.76 11.48 -2.06
C ASP A 50 6.59 11.52 -1.09
N THR A 51 6.88 11.79 0.19
CA THR A 51 5.87 11.88 1.26
C THR A 51 5.73 13.31 1.78
N SER A 52 6.20 14.30 1.02
CA SER A 52 6.10 15.70 1.37
C SER A 52 4.65 16.12 1.61
N GLY A 53 4.42 16.83 2.73
CA GLY A 53 3.09 17.30 3.12
C GLY A 53 2.19 16.23 3.75
N ALA A 54 2.63 14.98 3.86
CA ALA A 54 1.92 13.94 4.59
C ALA A 54 1.95 14.16 6.12
N PRO A 55 0.99 13.62 6.88
CA PRO A 55 1.04 13.63 8.34
C PRO A 55 2.25 12.83 8.88
N GLU A 56 2.74 13.21 10.06
CA GLU A 56 3.88 12.54 10.71
C GLU A 56 3.56 11.13 11.24
N SER A 57 2.29 10.83 11.49
CA SER A 57 1.81 9.54 11.96
C SER A 57 0.42 9.23 11.44
N TYR A 58 0.07 7.94 11.44
CA TYR A 58 -1.25 7.47 11.05
C TYR A 58 -1.65 6.22 11.88
N THR A 59 -2.95 6.06 12.12
CA THR A 59 -3.53 4.87 12.76
C THR A 59 -4.28 4.06 11.71
N PRO A 60 -3.69 2.98 11.17
CA PRO A 60 -4.25 2.27 10.04
C PRO A 60 -5.37 1.33 10.46
N LYS A 61 -6.33 1.15 9.55
CA LYS A 61 -7.45 0.21 9.65
C LYS A 61 -7.25 -0.93 8.65
N ALA A 62 -7.99 -2.01 8.84
CA ALA A 62 -8.04 -3.07 7.83
C ALA A 62 -8.56 -2.51 6.50
N GLY A 63 -7.84 -2.79 5.41
CA GLY A 63 -8.06 -2.27 4.07
C GLY A 63 -7.23 -1.03 3.72
N ASP A 64 -6.53 -0.41 4.67
CA ASP A 64 -5.73 0.78 4.41
C ASP A 64 -4.42 0.43 3.68
N ILE A 65 -4.01 1.34 2.79
CA ILE A 65 -2.72 1.35 2.11
C ILE A 65 -1.94 2.54 2.63
N THR A 66 -0.67 2.30 2.95
CA THR A 66 0.22 3.32 3.50
C THR A 66 1.61 3.23 2.88
N ILE A 67 2.37 4.31 2.99
CA ILE A 67 3.83 4.29 2.84
C ILE A 67 4.45 4.35 4.23
N TYR A 68 5.40 3.48 4.52
CA TYR A 68 6.24 3.64 5.70
C TYR A 68 7.49 4.44 5.33
N ALA A 69 7.44 5.76 5.53
CA ALA A 69 8.43 6.74 5.07
C ALA A 69 9.89 6.43 5.46
N PRO A 70 10.21 5.88 6.66
CA PRO A 70 11.60 5.55 7.01
C PRO A 70 12.24 4.56 6.02
N TRP A 71 11.47 3.59 5.53
CA TRP A 71 11.95 2.56 4.62
C TRP A 71 11.58 2.85 3.17
N GLY A 72 10.49 3.56 2.92
CA GLY A 72 9.94 3.84 1.61
C GLY A 72 9.21 2.65 0.99
N ASN A 73 8.69 1.72 1.81
CA ASN A 73 7.89 0.59 1.34
C ASN A 73 6.39 0.91 1.37
N ILE A 74 5.62 0.20 0.54
CA ILE A 74 4.18 0.09 0.66
C ILE A 74 3.86 -0.86 1.82
N ALA A 75 2.87 -0.50 2.63
CA ALA A 75 2.31 -1.32 3.69
C ALA A 75 0.79 -1.38 3.51
N VAL A 76 0.27 -2.60 3.35
CA VAL A 76 -1.16 -2.86 3.21
C VAL A 76 -1.68 -3.59 4.44
N PHE A 77 -2.57 -2.95 5.18
CA PHE A 77 -3.12 -3.48 6.43
C PHE A 77 -4.32 -4.37 6.16
N TYR A 78 -4.28 -5.62 6.59
CA TYR A 78 -5.46 -6.51 6.60
C TYR A 78 -6.06 -6.67 8.00
N ARG A 79 -5.42 -6.08 9.02
CA ARG A 79 -5.91 -5.88 10.39
C ARG A 79 -5.61 -4.45 10.84
N PRO A 80 -6.41 -3.86 11.74
CA PRO A 80 -6.07 -2.55 12.29
C PRO A 80 -4.78 -2.60 13.11
N PHE A 81 -4.11 -1.45 13.25
CA PHE A 81 -2.92 -1.32 14.09
C PHE A 81 -2.93 -0.01 14.89
N ARG A 82 -1.96 0.15 15.79
CA ARG A 82 -1.80 1.38 16.59
C ARG A 82 -1.26 2.53 15.74
N GLU A 83 -1.45 3.75 16.23
CA GLU A 83 -0.78 4.92 15.69
C GLU A 83 0.74 4.71 15.61
N SER A 84 1.31 4.99 14.44
CA SER A 84 2.72 4.78 14.16
C SER A 84 3.31 5.98 13.44
N ARG A 85 4.47 6.46 13.93
CA ARG A 85 5.23 7.54 13.29
C ARG A 85 5.85 7.07 11.98
N GLY A 86 5.87 7.95 10.99
CA GLY A 86 6.38 7.67 9.65
C GLY A 86 5.42 6.86 8.78
N LEU A 87 4.24 6.50 9.30
CA LEU A 87 3.20 5.86 8.51
C LEU A 87 2.36 6.94 7.81
N VAL A 88 2.40 6.94 6.49
CA VAL A 88 1.75 7.93 5.62
C VAL A 88 0.55 7.27 4.96
N PRO A 89 -0.70 7.77 5.17
CA PRO A 89 -1.86 7.24 4.48
C PRO A 89 -1.72 7.50 2.97
N LEU A 90 -2.04 6.48 2.18
CA LEU A 90 -1.95 6.54 0.72
C LEU A 90 -3.32 6.35 0.08
N GLY A 91 -4.18 5.55 0.71
CA GLY A 91 -5.50 5.23 0.22
C GLY A 91 -6.03 3.96 0.87
N ARG A 92 -7.01 3.33 0.23
CA ARG A 92 -7.66 2.13 0.76
C ARG A 92 -8.20 1.24 -0.33
N PHE A 93 -8.31 -0.05 -0.02
CA PHE A 93 -9.05 -0.99 -0.87
C PHE A 93 -10.56 -0.75 -0.76
N VAL A 94 -11.21 -0.66 -1.91
CA VAL A 94 -12.66 -0.54 -2.08
C VAL A 94 -13.29 -1.84 -2.58
N GLU A 95 -12.49 -2.73 -3.19
CA GLU A 95 -12.89 -4.09 -3.57
C GLU A 95 -11.77 -5.09 -3.26
N GLY A 96 -12.14 -6.33 -2.91
CA GLY A 96 -11.19 -7.43 -2.68
C GLY A 96 -10.36 -7.32 -1.40
N ALA A 97 -10.75 -6.46 -0.45
CA ALA A 97 -10.01 -6.24 0.80
C ALA A 97 -9.87 -7.51 1.66
N ASP A 98 -10.82 -8.44 1.56
CA ASP A 98 -10.82 -9.75 2.21
C ASP A 98 -9.67 -10.66 1.74
N LYS A 99 -9.08 -10.38 0.57
CA LYS A 99 -8.01 -11.19 -0.03
C LYS A 99 -6.62 -10.63 0.25
N ILE A 100 -6.49 -9.41 0.77
CA ILE A 100 -5.21 -8.73 1.00
C ILE A 100 -4.24 -9.58 1.83
N SER A 101 -4.75 -10.33 2.82
CA SER A 101 -3.91 -11.19 3.66
C SER A 101 -3.22 -12.31 2.87
N THR A 102 -3.54 -12.50 1.59
CA THR A 102 -2.94 -13.49 0.68
C THR A 102 -1.97 -12.88 -0.33
N LEU A 103 -1.72 -11.56 -0.30
CA LEU A 103 -0.70 -10.93 -1.13
C LEU A 103 0.66 -11.63 -0.90
N GLY A 104 1.32 -11.92 -2.02
CA GLY A 104 2.55 -12.70 -2.04
C GLY A 104 3.49 -12.20 -3.13
N LYS A 105 4.08 -13.11 -3.88
CA LYS A 105 5.02 -12.76 -4.94
C LYS A 105 4.32 -12.32 -6.23
N GLY A 106 5.01 -11.51 -7.02
CA GLY A 106 4.58 -11.13 -8.36
C GLY A 106 3.29 -10.33 -8.42
N VAL A 107 2.97 -9.56 -7.38
CA VAL A 107 1.76 -8.73 -7.36
C VAL A 107 1.93 -7.60 -8.36
N ARG A 108 1.10 -7.59 -9.40
CA ARG A 108 1.06 -6.53 -10.40
C ARG A 108 0.15 -5.39 -9.91
N ILE A 109 0.66 -4.17 -9.94
CA ILE A 109 -0.03 -2.94 -9.53
C ILE A 109 -0.11 -2.02 -10.74
N GLU A 110 -1.33 -1.57 -11.06
CA GLU A 110 -1.62 -0.75 -12.23
C GLU A 110 -2.55 0.42 -11.91
N ALA A 111 -2.41 1.51 -12.66
CA ALA A 111 -3.40 2.57 -12.69
C ALA A 111 -4.70 2.02 -13.31
N MET A 112 -5.83 2.58 -12.90
CA MET A 112 -7.13 2.29 -13.52
C MET A 112 -7.51 3.48 -14.38
N GLU A 113 -7.99 3.21 -15.59
CA GLU A 113 -8.52 4.22 -16.53
C GLU A 113 -9.89 4.75 -16.10
#